data_AF-A0A1B9B4B6-F1
#
_entry.id   AF-A0A1B9B4B6-F1
#
_cell.length_a   1.000
_cell.length_b   1.000
_cell.length_c   1.000
_cell.angle_alpha   90.00
_cell.angle_beta   90.00
_cell.angle_gamma   90.00
#
_symmetry.space_group_name_H-M   'P 1'
#
loop_
_entity.id
_entity.type
_entity.pdbx_description
1 polymer ?
#
loop_
_entity_poly.entity_id
_entity_poly.type
_entity_poly.pdbx_seq_one_letter_code
_entity_poly.pdbx_strand_id
1 'polypeptide(L)'
;MNEYTYPILTGLIVGVLARLYMLRTDYRQYPTYLHGKIVHVAVGFIASGLGAVVVPSVMNKEFTAVTFLTIAASQFREVRNMERNTLSVLDEYELVKRGSTYIEGIAIAFESRNYLVILTSFAVTLAYLWINIVAAIVAAILALIAVKLLMSGGTVGEIADIEYVQPRFEGPGLYVDTVYIMNIGLPERRKEILENGMGFILKPKNANSKITLGNLGQRQAILHDVSTALGVYRDSGTPALVPLAKRDLQDGRLAVFVLPHEKDQQKALGIIAAVPTLENAIRMPSKKLKE
;
A
#
# COMPACT_ATOMS: atom_id res chain seq x y z
N MET A 1 -23.08 -6.64 -37.43
CA MET A 1 -22.22 -6.74 -36.22
C MET A 1 -22.46 -8.09 -35.59
N ASN A 2 -21.41 -8.74 -35.07
CA ASN A 2 -21.53 -10.07 -34.45
C ASN A 2 -22.28 -9.94 -33.11
N GLU A 3 -22.97 -11.00 -32.66
CA GLU A 3 -23.69 -11.02 -31.38
C GLU A 3 -22.78 -10.70 -30.18
N TYR A 4 -21.48 -10.95 -30.33
CA TYR A 4 -20.46 -10.67 -29.32
C TYR A 4 -19.92 -9.23 -29.33
N THR A 5 -20.19 -8.42 -30.36
CA THR A 5 -19.58 -7.08 -30.49
C THR A 5 -19.97 -6.14 -29.35
N TYR A 6 -21.27 -6.02 -29.04
CA TYR A 6 -21.75 -5.16 -27.95
C TYR A 6 -21.36 -5.68 -26.56
N PRO A 7 -21.47 -6.99 -26.25
CA PRO A 7 -20.95 -7.54 -25.00
C PRO A 7 -19.46 -7.25 -24.78
N ILE A 8 -18.61 -7.50 -25.78
CA ILE A 8 -17.16 -7.26 -25.70
C ILE A 8 -16.87 -5.78 -25.43
N LEU A 9 -17.51 -4.87 -26.19
CA LEU A 9 -17.32 -3.43 -26.00
C LEU A 9 -17.77 -2.98 -24.61
N THR A 10 -18.87 -3.54 -24.10
CA THR A 10 -19.38 -3.19 -22.76
C THR A 10 -18.40 -3.64 -21.68
N GLY A 11 -17.92 -4.88 -21.72
CA GLY A 11 -16.90 -5.38 -20.80
C GLY A 11 -15.59 -4.57 -20.87
N LEU A 12 -15.13 -4.27 -22.09
CA LEU A 12 -13.94 -3.45 -22.33
C LEU A 12 -14.06 -2.05 -21.71
N ILE A 13 -15.17 -1.36 -21.93
CA ILE A 13 -15.39 -0.01 -21.39
C ILE A 13 -15.43 -0.06 -19.85
N VAL A 14 -16.20 -1.00 -19.27
CA VAL A 14 -16.34 -1.08 -17.81
C VAL A 14 -15.02 -1.45 -17.14
N GLY A 15 -14.23 -2.37 -17.70
CA GLY A 15 -12.92 -2.71 -17.13
C GLY A 15 -11.91 -1.55 -17.25
N VAL A 16 -11.91 -0.79 -18.34
CA VAL A 16 -11.11 0.45 -18.45
C VAL A 16 -11.58 1.49 -17.42
N LEU A 17 -12.89 1.67 -17.22
CA LEU A 17 -13.43 2.55 -16.19
C LEU A 17 -13.02 2.11 -14.79
N ALA A 18 -13.05 0.79 -14.52
CA ALA A 18 -12.54 0.25 -13.27
C ALA A 18 -11.05 0.57 -13.10
N ARG A 19 -10.23 0.45 -14.15
CA ARG A 19 -8.81 0.83 -14.09
C ARG A 19 -8.62 2.30 -13.75
N LEU A 20 -9.35 3.19 -14.41
CA LEU A 20 -9.29 4.63 -14.16
C LEU A 20 -9.74 4.96 -12.73
N TYR A 21 -10.77 4.28 -12.23
CA TYR A 21 -11.23 4.41 -10.85
C TYR A 21 -10.15 4.02 -9.83
N MET A 22 -9.34 3.00 -10.13
CA MET A 22 -8.23 2.53 -9.29
C MET A 22 -6.97 3.40 -9.39
N LEU A 23 -6.84 4.24 -10.43
CA LEU A 23 -5.71 5.13 -10.67
C LEU A 23 -5.81 6.45 -9.87
N ARG A 24 -5.99 6.34 -8.55
CA ARG A 24 -5.96 7.52 -7.65
C ARG A 24 -4.53 7.80 -7.19
N THR A 25 -4.13 9.06 -7.27
CA THR A 25 -2.84 9.54 -6.75
C THR A 25 -3.01 9.93 -5.28
N ASP A 26 -2.12 9.45 -4.43
CA ASP A 26 -2.03 9.79 -3.01
C ASP A 26 -0.65 10.42 -2.70
N TYR A 27 -0.46 11.00 -1.51
CA TYR A 27 0.83 11.55 -1.04
C TYR A 27 1.94 10.48 -0.97
N ARG A 28 1.54 9.21 -0.91
CA ARG A 28 2.42 8.03 -1.06
C ARG A 28 2.98 7.84 -2.47
N GLN A 29 2.52 8.68 -3.42
CA GLN A 29 3.14 8.97 -4.71
C GLN A 29 3.55 7.74 -5.54
N TYR A 30 2.65 6.83 -5.91
CA TYR A 30 2.86 5.94 -7.07
C TYR A 30 1.53 5.49 -7.74
N PRO A 31 1.37 5.61 -9.08
CA PRO A 31 2.27 6.23 -10.05
C PRO A 31 2.03 7.75 -10.09
N THR A 32 3.06 8.52 -9.75
CA THR A 32 2.99 10.00 -9.66
C THR A 32 3.11 10.67 -11.02
N TYR A 33 3.88 10.05 -11.92
CA TYR A 33 4.20 10.63 -13.21
C TYR A 33 3.15 10.28 -14.28
N LEU A 34 2.90 11.23 -15.16
CA LEU A 34 1.99 11.07 -16.30
C LEU A 34 2.31 9.81 -17.12
N HIS A 35 3.59 9.58 -17.41
CA HIS A 35 4.05 8.40 -18.15
C HIS A 35 3.71 7.10 -17.42
N GLY A 36 3.87 7.05 -16.09
CA GLY A 36 3.46 5.89 -15.30
C GLY A 36 1.95 5.65 -15.39
N LYS A 37 1.13 6.70 -15.27
CA LYS A 37 -0.33 6.59 -15.45
C LYS A 37 -0.70 6.04 -16.83
N ILE A 38 -0.04 6.50 -17.90
CA ILE A 38 -0.26 6.02 -19.27
C ILE A 38 0.02 4.52 -19.38
N VAL A 39 1.18 4.06 -18.87
CA VAL A 39 1.53 2.63 -18.85
C VAL A 39 0.46 1.82 -18.12
N HIS A 40 0.01 2.29 -16.97
CA HIS A 40 -1.02 1.59 -16.19
C HIS A 40 -2.38 1.56 -16.89
N VAL A 41 -2.77 2.62 -17.61
CA VAL A 41 -3.99 2.63 -18.43
C VAL A 41 -3.87 1.64 -19.60
N ALA A 42 -2.72 1.62 -20.30
CA ALA A 42 -2.49 0.71 -21.42
C ALA A 42 -2.56 -0.77 -20.99
N VAL A 43 -1.90 -1.13 -19.88
CA VAL A 43 -2.00 -2.49 -19.31
C VAL A 43 -3.44 -2.81 -18.89
N GLY A 44 -4.14 -1.84 -18.29
CA GLY A 44 -5.55 -2.02 -17.92
C GLY A 44 -6.46 -2.22 -19.12
N PHE A 45 -6.22 -1.53 -20.24
CA PHE A 45 -6.93 -1.76 -21.49
C PHE A 45 -6.72 -3.19 -22.00
N ILE A 46 -5.48 -3.69 -21.99
CA ILE A 46 -5.15 -5.07 -22.36
C ILE A 46 -5.87 -6.06 -21.43
N ALA A 47 -5.78 -5.86 -20.11
CA ALA A 47 -6.47 -6.68 -19.11
C ALA A 47 -7.98 -6.70 -19.35
N SER A 48 -8.57 -5.55 -19.63
CA SER A 48 -10.00 -5.42 -19.89
C SER A 48 -10.40 -6.13 -21.18
N GLY A 49 -9.61 -6.01 -22.25
CA GLY A 49 -9.84 -6.73 -23.51
C GLY A 49 -9.81 -8.24 -23.29
N LEU A 50 -8.80 -8.75 -22.57
CA LEU A 50 -8.70 -10.16 -22.23
C LEU A 50 -9.91 -10.66 -21.46
N GLY A 51 -10.33 -9.95 -20.39
CA GLY A 51 -11.54 -10.33 -19.65
C GLY A 51 -12.79 -10.34 -20.52
N ALA A 52 -12.92 -9.38 -21.45
CA ALA A 52 -14.09 -9.23 -22.30
C ALA A 52 -14.22 -10.35 -23.34
N VAL A 53 -13.12 -10.86 -23.89
CA VAL A 53 -13.16 -11.85 -24.97
C VAL A 53 -13.28 -13.29 -24.48
N VAL A 54 -12.97 -13.57 -23.21
CA VAL A 54 -12.98 -14.95 -22.66
C VAL A 54 -14.32 -15.65 -22.85
N VAL A 55 -15.43 -14.99 -22.53
CA VAL A 55 -16.76 -15.62 -22.61
C VAL A 55 -17.14 -15.93 -24.07
N PRO A 56 -17.09 -14.97 -25.02
CA PRO A 56 -17.28 -15.25 -26.44
C PRO A 56 -16.40 -16.39 -26.98
N SER A 57 -15.11 -16.41 -26.63
CA SER A 57 -14.19 -17.44 -27.14
C SER A 57 -14.56 -18.83 -26.64
N VAL A 58 -14.96 -18.97 -25.37
CA VAL A 58 -15.43 -20.26 -24.83
C VAL A 58 -16.73 -20.70 -25.51
N MET A 59 -17.67 -19.78 -25.74
CA MET A 59 -18.94 -20.08 -26.44
C MET A 59 -18.70 -20.54 -27.88
N ASN A 60 -17.72 -19.95 -28.57
CA ASN A 60 -17.30 -20.34 -29.92
C ASN A 60 -16.34 -21.55 -29.95
N LYS A 61 -16.08 -22.19 -28.80
CA LYS A 61 -15.15 -23.33 -28.66
C LYS A 61 -13.70 -23.00 -29.07
N GLU A 62 -13.34 -21.73 -29.05
CA GLU A 62 -11.98 -21.22 -29.28
C GLU A 62 -11.17 -21.27 -27.99
N PHE A 63 -10.91 -22.48 -27.47
CA PHE A 63 -10.19 -22.67 -26.21
C PHE A 63 -8.74 -22.17 -26.25
N THR A 64 -8.19 -21.91 -27.43
CA THR A 64 -6.91 -21.20 -27.61
C THR A 64 -6.92 -19.86 -26.88
N ALA A 65 -8.06 -19.20 -26.71
CA ALA A 65 -8.15 -17.95 -25.97
C ALA A 65 -7.72 -18.06 -24.49
N VAL A 66 -7.82 -19.25 -23.88
CA VAL A 66 -7.34 -19.52 -22.51
C VAL A 66 -5.82 -19.32 -22.42
N THR A 67 -5.08 -19.57 -23.50
CA THR A 67 -3.61 -19.34 -23.54
C THR A 67 -3.25 -17.85 -23.40
N PHE A 68 -4.11 -16.93 -23.87
CA PHE A 68 -3.91 -15.50 -23.68
C PHE A 68 -4.03 -15.08 -22.22
N LEU A 69 -4.81 -15.80 -21.39
CA LEU A 69 -4.85 -15.56 -19.94
C LEU A 69 -3.50 -15.88 -19.27
N THR A 70 -2.82 -16.94 -19.72
CA THR A 70 -1.48 -17.29 -19.22
C THR A 70 -0.45 -16.22 -19.59
N ILE A 71 -0.52 -15.70 -20.82
CA ILE A 71 0.33 -14.59 -21.27
C ILE A 71 0.04 -13.33 -20.43
N ALA A 72 -1.23 -13.04 -20.16
CA ALA A 72 -1.64 -11.92 -19.34
C ALA A 72 -1.11 -12.00 -17.90
N ALA A 73 -1.20 -13.18 -17.27
CA ALA A 73 -0.65 -13.40 -15.94
C ALA A 73 0.85 -13.10 -15.90
N SER A 74 1.58 -13.49 -16.95
CA SER A 74 3.01 -13.16 -17.09
C SER A 74 3.24 -11.65 -17.21
N GLN A 75 2.43 -10.94 -18.00
CA GLN A 75 2.52 -9.48 -18.14
C GLN A 75 2.27 -8.75 -16.81
N PHE A 76 1.33 -9.21 -15.99
CA PHE A 76 1.06 -8.57 -14.70
C PHE A 76 2.21 -8.76 -13.72
N ARG A 77 2.83 -9.94 -13.71
CA ARG A 77 4.05 -10.17 -12.92
C ARG A 77 5.20 -9.27 -13.38
N GLU A 78 5.34 -9.02 -14.68
CA GLU A 78 6.33 -8.06 -15.20
C GLU A 78 6.02 -6.63 -14.75
N VAL A 79 4.74 -6.23 -14.69
CA VAL A 79 4.35 -4.92 -14.11
C VAL A 79 4.76 -4.82 -12.64
N ARG A 80 4.54 -5.88 -11.85
CA ARG A 80 5.04 -5.92 -10.45
C ARG A 80 6.55 -5.81 -10.38
N ASN A 81 7.28 -6.56 -11.19
CA ASN A 81 8.74 -6.53 -11.21
C ASN A 81 9.26 -5.13 -11.57
N MET A 82 8.67 -4.51 -12.58
CA MET A 82 8.97 -3.15 -13.01
C MET A 82 8.75 -2.15 -11.87
N GLU A 83 7.55 -2.15 -11.26
CA GLU A 83 7.23 -1.24 -10.14
C GLU A 83 8.19 -1.44 -8.96
N ARG A 84 8.43 -2.69 -8.56
CA ARG A 84 9.35 -3.03 -7.47
C ARG A 84 10.77 -2.53 -7.74
N ASN A 85 11.27 -2.73 -8.96
CA ASN A 85 12.61 -2.30 -9.35
C ASN A 85 12.72 -0.78 -9.35
N THR A 86 11.76 -0.08 -9.97
CA THR A 86 11.73 1.38 -10.00
C THR A 86 11.68 1.95 -8.59
N LEU A 87 10.79 1.43 -7.73
CA LEU A 87 10.69 1.84 -6.34
C LEU A 87 11.97 1.60 -5.56
N SER A 88 12.62 0.45 -5.76
CA SER A 88 13.86 0.12 -5.07
C SER A 88 14.99 1.07 -5.42
N VAL A 89 15.11 1.46 -6.70
CA VAL A 89 16.10 2.45 -7.15
C VAL A 89 15.78 3.83 -6.59
N LEU A 90 14.52 4.26 -6.62
CA LEU A 90 14.13 5.55 -6.04
C LEU A 90 14.37 5.59 -4.52
N ASP A 91 14.18 4.46 -3.84
CA ASP A 91 14.39 4.35 -2.40
C ASP A 91 15.84 4.56 -1.96
N GLU A 92 16.81 4.38 -2.86
CA GLU A 92 18.22 4.63 -2.56
C GLU A 92 18.52 6.11 -2.35
N TYR A 93 17.71 6.99 -2.94
CA TYR A 93 17.87 8.44 -2.87
C TYR A 93 16.99 9.11 -1.80
N GLU A 94 16.20 8.32 -1.06
CA GLU A 94 15.36 8.82 0.03
C GLU A 94 16.17 8.96 1.33
N LEU A 95 16.00 10.09 2.04
CA LEU A 95 16.60 10.29 3.37
C LEU A 95 16.06 9.30 4.41
N VAL A 96 14.82 8.85 4.22
CA VAL A 96 14.16 7.81 5.00
C VAL A 96 13.56 6.81 4.03
N LYS A 97 14.19 5.65 3.91
CA LYS A 97 13.81 4.59 2.97
C LYS A 97 12.43 3.99 3.28
N ARG A 98 11.69 3.55 2.27
CA ARG A 98 10.47 2.71 2.34
C ARG A 98 10.78 1.33 2.91
N GLY A 99 11.90 0.76 2.46
CA GLY A 99 12.28 -0.61 2.74
C GLY A 99 11.59 -1.63 1.82
N SER A 100 12.27 -2.76 1.60
CA SER A 100 11.87 -3.80 0.64
C SER A 100 10.47 -4.37 0.89
N THR A 101 10.10 -4.50 2.17
CA THR A 101 8.81 -5.06 2.61
C THR A 101 7.64 -4.18 2.16
N TYR A 102 7.81 -2.86 2.24
CA TYR A 102 6.78 -1.90 1.82
C TYR A 102 6.72 -1.79 0.30
N ILE A 103 7.88 -1.71 -0.36
CA ILE A 103 8.00 -1.70 -1.82
C ILE A 103 7.32 -2.94 -2.44
N GLU A 104 7.54 -4.12 -1.87
CA GLU A 104 6.91 -5.35 -2.31
C GLU A 104 5.38 -5.30 -2.18
N GLY A 105 4.87 -4.77 -1.07
CA GLY A 105 3.43 -4.58 -0.87
C GLY A 105 2.80 -3.64 -1.90
N ILE A 106 3.48 -2.53 -2.22
CA ILE A 106 3.04 -1.61 -3.29
C ILE A 106 3.03 -2.33 -4.64
N ALA A 107 4.08 -3.08 -4.96
CA ALA A 107 4.20 -3.78 -6.23
C ALA A 107 3.13 -4.89 -6.42
N ILE A 108 2.82 -5.65 -5.37
CA ILE A 108 1.74 -6.65 -5.37
C ILE A 108 0.38 -5.98 -5.60
N ALA A 109 0.14 -4.80 -5.02
CA ALA A 109 -1.10 -4.07 -5.25
C ALA A 109 -1.28 -3.66 -6.73
N PHE A 110 -0.18 -3.30 -7.42
CA PHE A 110 -0.22 -3.00 -8.86
C PHE A 110 -0.55 -4.22 -9.72
N GLU A 111 0.01 -5.38 -9.39
CA GLU A 111 -0.34 -6.66 -10.01
C GLU A 111 -1.83 -6.97 -9.81
N SER A 112 -2.28 -6.87 -8.55
CA SER A 112 -3.62 -7.22 -8.09
C SER A 112 -4.71 -6.41 -8.78
N ARG A 113 -4.47 -5.11 -8.99
CA ARG A 113 -5.41 -4.23 -9.71
C ARG A 113 -5.66 -4.70 -11.13
N ASN A 114 -4.70 -5.33 -11.81
CA ASN A 114 -4.92 -5.84 -13.17
C ASN A 114 -5.83 -7.07 -13.17
N TYR A 115 -5.73 -7.96 -12.17
CA TYR A 115 -6.66 -9.08 -12.01
C TYR A 115 -8.09 -8.60 -11.76
N LEU A 116 -8.27 -7.52 -10.97
CA LEU A 116 -9.59 -6.92 -10.75
C LEU A 116 -10.21 -6.36 -12.05
N VAL A 117 -9.39 -5.81 -12.95
CA VAL A 117 -9.85 -5.36 -14.28
C VAL A 117 -10.33 -6.54 -15.12
N ILE A 118 -9.57 -7.64 -15.18
CA ILE A 118 -10.00 -8.86 -15.89
C ILE A 118 -11.33 -9.34 -15.34
N LEU A 119 -11.45 -9.50 -14.02
CA LEU A 119 -12.64 -10.02 -13.36
C LEU A 119 -13.86 -9.13 -13.64
N THR A 120 -13.68 -7.81 -13.56
CA THR A 120 -14.75 -6.84 -13.84
C THR A 120 -15.24 -6.96 -15.28
N SER A 121 -14.31 -6.93 -16.24
CA SER A 121 -14.64 -7.03 -17.67
C SER A 121 -15.31 -8.37 -18.00
N PHE A 122 -14.78 -9.46 -17.46
CA PHE A 122 -15.35 -10.80 -17.60
C PHE A 122 -16.77 -10.89 -17.05
N ALA A 123 -17.00 -10.43 -15.83
CA ALA A 123 -18.32 -10.51 -15.18
C ALA A 123 -19.38 -9.71 -15.94
N VAL A 124 -19.02 -8.54 -16.46
CA VAL A 124 -19.91 -7.70 -17.27
C VAL A 124 -20.24 -8.37 -18.59
N THR A 125 -19.24 -8.89 -19.32
CA THR A 125 -19.50 -9.58 -20.58
C THR A 125 -20.32 -10.85 -20.37
N LEU A 126 -20.02 -11.62 -19.32
CA LEU A 126 -20.78 -12.83 -18.96
C LEU A 126 -22.24 -12.51 -18.68
N ALA A 127 -22.52 -11.51 -17.86
CA ALA A 127 -23.88 -11.11 -17.51
C ALA A 127 -24.66 -10.59 -18.73
N TYR A 128 -23.98 -9.88 -19.63
CA TYR A 128 -24.57 -9.44 -20.89
C TYR A 128 -25.02 -10.63 -21.74
N LEU A 129 -24.11 -11.58 -21.99
CA LEU A 129 -24.36 -12.72 -22.87
C LEU A 129 -25.34 -13.74 -22.28
N TRP A 130 -25.30 -13.94 -20.96
CA TRP A 130 -26.15 -14.92 -20.29
C TRP A 130 -27.59 -14.42 -20.17
N ILE A 131 -27.78 -13.14 -19.83
CA ILE A 131 -29.10 -12.60 -19.50
C ILE A 131 -29.47 -11.46 -20.47
N ASN A 132 -28.86 -10.29 -20.30
CA ASN A 132 -29.06 -9.10 -21.16
C ASN A 132 -28.20 -7.91 -20.65
N ILE A 133 -28.34 -6.77 -21.33
CA ILE A 133 -27.70 -5.50 -20.96
C ILE A 133 -28.04 -5.01 -19.55
N VAL A 134 -29.25 -5.25 -19.04
CA VAL A 134 -29.64 -4.82 -17.68
C VAL A 134 -28.84 -5.59 -16.64
N ALA A 135 -28.67 -6.90 -16.84
CA ALA A 135 -27.81 -7.72 -16.00
C ALA A 135 -26.34 -7.27 -16.07
N ALA A 136 -25.85 -6.86 -17.25
CA ALA A 136 -24.51 -6.31 -17.41
C ALA A 136 -24.29 -5.02 -16.60
N ILE A 137 -25.28 -4.13 -16.56
CA ILE A 137 -25.24 -2.90 -15.74
C ILE A 137 -25.19 -3.24 -14.25
N VAL A 138 -26.03 -4.18 -13.80
CA VAL A 138 -26.01 -4.64 -12.40
C VAL A 138 -24.66 -5.27 -12.06
N ALA A 139 -24.12 -6.13 -12.93
CA ALA A 139 -22.80 -6.73 -12.75
C ALA A 139 -21.68 -5.68 -12.70
N ALA A 140 -21.75 -4.63 -13.51
CA ALA A 140 -20.79 -3.51 -13.48
C ALA A 140 -20.81 -2.78 -12.13
N ILE A 141 -21.99 -2.48 -11.59
CA ILE A 141 -22.15 -1.82 -10.29
C ILE A 141 -21.57 -2.71 -9.18
N LEU A 142 -21.94 -4.00 -9.16
CA LEU A 142 -21.44 -4.95 -8.17
C LEU A 142 -19.93 -5.14 -8.27
N ALA A 143 -19.38 -5.22 -9.48
CA ALA A 143 -17.94 -5.33 -9.70
C ALA A 143 -17.19 -4.09 -9.23
N LEU A 144 -17.70 -2.88 -9.47
CA LEU A 144 -17.10 -1.64 -8.96
C LEU A 144 -17.15 -1.55 -7.42
N ILE A 145 -18.22 -2.03 -6.80
CA ILE A 145 -18.31 -2.15 -5.34
C ILE A 145 -17.26 -3.16 -4.85
N ALA A 146 -17.15 -4.32 -5.48
CA ALA A 146 -16.15 -5.34 -5.14
C ALA A 146 -14.71 -4.79 -5.30
N VAL A 147 -14.43 -4.06 -6.38
CA VAL A 147 -13.15 -3.37 -6.59
C VAL A 147 -12.84 -2.44 -5.42
N LYS A 148 -13.80 -1.61 -5.00
CA LYS A 148 -13.61 -0.70 -3.85
C LYS A 148 -13.29 -1.45 -2.56
N LEU A 149 -13.98 -2.56 -2.29
CA LEU A 149 -13.78 -3.37 -1.08
C LEU A 149 -12.46 -4.15 -1.10
N LEU A 150 -12.07 -4.69 -2.25
CA LEU A 150 -10.83 -5.46 -2.40
C LEU A 150 -9.58 -4.57 -2.48
N MET A 151 -9.76 -3.27 -2.74
CA MET A 151 -8.69 -2.29 -2.66
C MET A 151 -8.44 -1.76 -1.24
N SER A 152 -9.42 -1.83 -0.34
CA SER A 152 -9.22 -1.36 1.04
C SER A 152 -8.38 -2.37 1.81
N GLY A 153 -7.11 -2.03 2.05
CA GLY A 153 -6.23 -2.73 2.98
C GLY A 153 -6.38 -2.19 4.40
N GLY A 154 -5.98 -2.99 5.38
CA GLY A 154 -5.99 -2.56 6.79
C GLY A 154 -4.94 -1.50 7.08
N THR A 155 -5.16 -0.71 8.12
CA THR A 155 -4.30 0.43 8.49
C THR A 155 -3.75 0.31 9.90
N VAL A 156 -2.67 1.04 10.21
CA VAL A 156 -2.07 1.03 11.55
C VAL A 156 -3.06 1.50 12.62
N GLY A 157 -3.93 2.46 12.31
CA GLY A 157 -4.97 2.95 13.23
C GLY A 157 -6.04 1.90 13.57
N GLU A 158 -6.24 0.90 12.72
CA GLU A 158 -7.13 -0.22 13.02
C GLU A 158 -6.50 -1.17 14.04
N ILE A 159 -5.18 -1.35 14.01
CA ILE A 159 -4.46 -2.33 14.84
C ILE A 159 -3.81 -1.76 16.09
N ALA A 160 -3.66 -0.43 16.20
CA ALA A 160 -2.98 0.24 17.30
C ALA A 160 -3.67 1.55 17.71
N ASP A 161 -3.65 1.85 19.01
CA ASP A 161 -3.96 3.18 19.53
C ASP A 161 -2.69 4.03 19.53
N ILE A 162 -2.79 5.26 19.02
CA ILE A 162 -1.63 6.11 18.74
C ILE A 162 -1.70 7.34 19.64
N GLU A 163 -0.67 7.54 20.45
CA GLU A 163 -0.56 8.66 21.38
C GLU A 163 0.69 9.47 21.08
N TYR A 164 0.56 10.80 21.03
CA TYR A 164 1.72 11.69 20.97
C TYR A 164 2.38 11.75 22.35
N VAL A 165 3.71 11.62 22.39
CA VAL A 165 4.52 11.76 23.59
C VAL A 165 5.74 12.59 23.25
N GLN A 166 5.94 13.69 23.99
CA GLN A 166 7.09 14.55 23.78
C GLN A 166 8.40 13.77 24.08
N PRO A 167 9.37 13.77 23.15
CA PRO A 167 10.65 13.13 23.40
C PRO A 167 11.38 13.78 24.58
N ARG A 168 12.11 12.97 25.35
CA ARG A 168 12.85 13.43 26.54
C ARG A 168 14.24 12.81 26.60
N PHE A 169 15.16 13.49 27.27
CA PHE A 169 16.50 12.98 27.52
C PHE A 169 16.68 12.57 28.97
N GLU A 170 17.28 11.41 29.19
CA GLU A 170 17.89 11.03 30.47
C GLU A 170 19.40 10.87 30.26
N GLY A 171 20.17 11.85 30.73
CA GLY A 171 21.58 11.95 30.41
C GLY A 171 21.79 12.04 28.88
N PRO A 172 22.56 11.13 28.25
CA PRO A 172 22.71 11.08 26.81
C PRO A 172 21.63 10.24 26.10
N GLY A 173 20.75 9.55 26.83
CA GLY A 173 19.73 8.69 26.21
C GLY A 173 18.48 9.47 25.79
N LEU A 174 18.08 9.33 24.53
CA LEU A 174 16.79 9.82 24.02
C LEU A 174 15.70 8.76 24.26
N TYR A 175 14.58 9.20 24.83
CA TYR A 175 13.42 8.38 25.12
C TYR A 175 12.15 8.97 24.53
N VAL A 176 11.23 8.09 24.15
CA VAL A 176 9.81 8.41 23.93
C VAL A 176 9.04 7.56 24.92
N ASP A 177 8.33 8.20 25.86
CA ASP A 177 7.78 7.54 27.05
C ASP A 177 8.87 6.81 27.85
N THR A 178 8.74 5.49 28.04
CA THR A 178 9.72 4.61 28.69
C THR A 178 10.68 3.94 27.70
N VAL A 179 10.47 4.13 26.39
CA VAL A 179 11.20 3.39 25.36
C VAL A 179 12.46 4.15 24.94
N TYR A 180 13.61 3.50 25.13
CA TYR A 180 14.90 4.01 24.68
C TYR A 180 15.00 4.01 23.15
N ILE A 181 15.34 5.15 22.56
CA ILE A 181 15.49 5.34 21.11
C ILE A 181 16.96 5.19 20.70
N MET A 182 17.82 6.09 21.19
CA MET A 182 19.25 6.13 20.87
C MET A 182 20.05 7.01 21.84
N ASN A 183 21.38 6.92 21.78
CA ASN A 183 22.31 7.75 22.56
C ASN A 183 22.74 8.96 21.73
N ILE A 184 22.64 10.16 22.30
CA ILE A 184 23.12 11.42 21.74
C ILE A 184 24.02 12.10 22.77
N GLY A 185 25.33 11.98 22.57
CA GLY A 185 26.31 12.56 23.50
C GLY A 185 26.43 14.09 23.41
N LEU A 186 26.31 14.66 22.20
CA LEU A 186 26.52 16.10 21.97
C LEU A 186 25.36 16.94 22.54
N PRO A 187 25.60 17.85 23.51
CA PRO A 187 24.56 18.70 24.09
C PRO A 187 23.79 19.54 23.06
N GLU A 188 24.46 20.05 22.03
CA GLU A 188 23.86 20.88 20.98
C GLU A 188 22.85 20.06 20.17
N ARG A 189 23.19 18.81 19.83
CA ARG A 189 22.28 17.89 19.13
C ARG A 189 21.08 17.50 19.99
N ARG A 190 21.24 17.39 21.31
CA ARG A 190 20.11 17.13 22.22
C ARG A 190 19.09 18.26 22.20
N LYS A 191 19.55 19.52 22.17
CA LYS A 191 18.64 20.68 22.06
C LYS A 191 17.89 20.68 20.73
N GLU A 192 18.62 20.49 19.63
CA GLU A 192 18.05 20.42 18.28
C GLU A 192 16.99 19.32 18.15
N ILE A 193 17.22 18.15 18.75
CA ILE A 193 16.26 17.04 18.80
C ILE A 193 15.03 17.38 19.66
N LEU A 194 15.19 18.05 20.80
CA LEU A 194 14.04 18.45 21.63
C LEU A 194 13.20 19.53 20.95
N GLU A 195 13.84 20.43 20.18
CA GLU A 195 13.17 21.48 19.42
C GLU A 195 12.42 20.93 18.21
N ASN A 196 12.99 19.95 17.50
CA ASN A 196 12.47 19.47 16.21
C ASN A 196 11.82 18.09 16.26
N GLY A 197 12.01 17.34 17.34
CA GLY A 197 11.57 15.95 17.46
C GLY A 197 10.12 15.81 17.87
N MET A 198 9.47 14.77 17.34
CA MET A 198 8.15 14.31 17.77
C MET A 198 8.23 12.82 18.11
N GLY A 199 7.57 12.43 19.19
CA GLY A 199 7.47 11.06 19.64
C GLY A 199 6.03 10.58 19.63
N PHE A 200 5.85 9.30 19.32
CA PHE A 200 4.55 8.64 19.34
C PHE A 200 4.68 7.25 19.95
N ILE A 201 3.68 6.84 20.72
CA ILE A 201 3.54 5.49 21.23
C ILE A 201 2.35 4.82 20.54
N LEU A 202 2.63 3.69 19.90
CA LEU A 202 1.64 2.84 19.26
C LEU A 202 1.38 1.64 20.18
N LYS A 203 0.20 1.63 20.80
CA LYS A 203 -0.27 0.55 21.68
C LYS A 203 -1.02 -0.49 20.86
N PRO A 204 -0.50 -1.73 20.71
CA PRO A 204 -1.19 -2.74 19.93
C PRO A 204 -2.51 -3.15 20.60
N LYS A 205 -3.60 -3.19 19.84
CA LYS A 205 -4.94 -3.55 20.36
C LYS A 205 -5.10 -5.03 20.71
N ASN A 206 -4.28 -5.91 20.14
CA ASN A 206 -4.30 -7.34 20.40
C ASN A 206 -2.94 -8.01 20.11
N ALA A 207 -2.82 -9.31 20.40
CA ALA A 207 -1.59 -10.08 20.20
C ALA A 207 -1.13 -10.14 18.74
N ASN A 208 -2.07 -10.18 17.76
CA ASN A 208 -1.71 -10.17 16.35
C ASN A 208 -1.12 -8.81 15.97
N SER A 209 -1.75 -7.71 16.39
CA SER A 209 -1.25 -6.34 16.22
C SER A 209 0.16 -6.17 16.79
N LYS A 210 0.42 -6.74 17.98
CA LYS A 210 1.75 -6.70 18.63
C LYS A 210 2.84 -7.35 17.77
N ILE A 211 2.54 -8.44 17.08
CA ILE A 211 3.50 -9.08 16.18
C ILE A 211 3.69 -8.26 14.90
N THR A 212 2.60 -7.74 14.33
CA THR A 212 2.65 -6.94 13.11
C THR A 212 3.44 -5.64 13.28
N LEU A 213 3.18 -4.86 14.33
CA LEU A 213 4.01 -3.69 14.69
C LEU A 213 5.45 -4.09 15.08
N GLY A 214 5.62 -5.34 15.53
CA GLY A 214 6.91 -5.93 15.81
C GLY A 214 7.78 -6.13 14.56
N ASN A 215 7.20 -6.20 13.36
CA ASN A 215 7.93 -6.38 12.11
C ASN A 215 8.74 -5.14 11.72
N LEU A 216 10.02 -5.31 11.37
CA LEU A 216 10.90 -4.20 11.01
C LEU A 216 10.45 -3.44 9.74
N GLY A 217 9.89 -4.15 8.76
CA GLY A 217 9.34 -3.54 7.55
C GLY A 217 8.12 -2.67 7.83
N GLN A 218 7.22 -3.11 8.73
CA GLN A 218 6.08 -2.28 9.17
C GLN A 218 6.56 -1.00 9.85
N ARG A 219 7.57 -1.10 10.72
CA ARG A 219 8.18 0.06 11.39
C ARG A 219 8.81 1.01 10.38
N GLN A 220 9.50 0.47 9.38
CA GLN A 220 10.13 1.27 8.34
C GLN A 220 9.08 2.00 7.49
N ALA A 221 7.97 1.36 7.14
CA ALA A 221 6.87 1.99 6.42
C ALA A 221 6.27 3.16 7.21
N ILE A 222 6.10 3.01 8.53
CA ILE A 222 5.64 4.11 9.40
C ILE A 222 6.63 5.28 9.37
N LEU A 223 7.92 5.00 9.53
CA LEU A 223 8.96 6.04 9.50
C LEU A 223 8.99 6.77 8.15
N HIS A 224 8.91 6.02 7.04
CA HIS A 224 8.90 6.58 5.69
C HIS A 224 7.70 7.49 5.48
N ASP A 225 6.47 6.98 5.66
CA ASP A 225 5.25 7.75 5.37
C ASP A 225 5.19 9.06 6.18
N VAL A 226 5.54 9.02 7.47
CA VAL A 226 5.54 10.22 8.32
C VAL A 226 6.62 11.20 7.90
N SER A 227 7.83 10.72 7.62
CA SER A 227 8.96 11.57 7.24
C SER A 227 8.79 12.18 5.84
N THR A 228 8.15 11.45 4.92
CA THR A 228 7.86 11.96 3.58
C THR A 228 6.70 12.96 3.61
N ALA A 229 5.65 12.70 4.40
CA ALA A 229 4.48 13.56 4.45
C ALA A 229 4.71 14.88 5.20
N LEU A 230 5.50 14.87 6.28
CA LEU A 230 5.79 16.07 7.10
C LEU A 230 7.14 16.72 6.79
N GLY A 231 7.87 16.16 5.82
CA GLY A 231 9.29 16.44 5.60
C GLY A 231 10.17 15.87 6.72
N VAL A 232 11.49 15.84 6.50
CA VAL A 232 12.45 15.34 7.49
C VAL A 232 13.57 16.33 7.72
N TYR A 233 13.76 16.74 8.97
CA TYR A 233 14.85 17.57 9.45
C TYR A 233 16.09 16.68 9.66
N ARG A 234 16.73 16.34 8.54
CA ARG A 234 17.91 15.49 8.44
C ARG A 234 18.66 15.81 7.15
N ASP A 235 19.98 15.66 7.20
CA ASP A 235 20.79 15.54 6.00
C ASP A 235 21.49 14.16 5.95
N SER A 236 21.96 13.78 4.77
CA SER A 236 22.80 12.61 4.51
C SER A 236 24.02 12.53 5.44
N GLY A 237 24.58 13.69 5.83
CA GLY A 237 25.75 13.82 6.71
C GLY A 237 25.47 13.91 8.22
N THR A 238 24.22 13.75 8.69
CA THR A 238 23.87 13.90 10.12
C THR A 238 23.36 12.59 10.75
N PRO A 239 24.25 11.69 11.22
CA PRO A 239 23.85 10.40 11.81
C PRO A 239 23.02 10.50 13.10
N ALA A 240 23.10 11.64 13.80
CA ALA A 240 22.35 11.89 15.04
C ALA A 240 20.86 12.22 14.79
N LEU A 241 20.52 12.69 13.58
CA LEU A 241 19.19 13.18 13.23
C LEU A 241 18.44 12.16 12.38
N VAL A 242 18.17 10.98 12.94
CA VAL A 242 17.57 9.87 12.21
C VAL A 242 16.24 9.48 12.85
N PRO A 243 15.13 9.44 12.08
CA PRO A 243 13.89 8.85 12.56
C PRO A 243 14.07 7.38 12.91
N LEU A 244 13.56 6.96 14.06
CA LEU A 244 13.73 5.60 14.56
C LEU A 244 12.45 5.08 15.21
N ALA A 245 12.21 3.78 15.05
CA ALA A 245 11.10 3.08 15.67
C ALA A 245 11.62 1.90 16.50
N LYS A 246 11.39 1.96 17.81
CA LYS A 246 11.86 0.97 18.79
C LYS A 246 10.69 0.36 19.53
N ARG A 247 10.76 -0.95 19.78
CA ARG A 247 9.71 -1.68 20.47
C ARG A 247 10.12 -1.91 21.90
N ASP A 248 9.20 -1.66 22.82
CA ASP A 248 9.33 -2.08 24.21
C ASP A 248 9.35 -3.62 24.29
N LEU A 249 10.29 -4.18 25.05
CA LEU A 249 10.44 -5.64 25.17
C LEU A 249 9.43 -6.26 26.13
N GLN A 250 8.88 -5.49 27.07
CA GLN A 250 7.97 -5.95 28.11
C GLN A 250 6.54 -6.02 27.55
N ASP A 251 6.00 -4.88 27.11
CA ASP A 251 4.60 -4.78 26.71
C ASP A 251 4.39 -4.86 25.19
N GLY A 252 5.43 -4.62 24.39
CA GLY A 252 5.38 -4.68 22.93
C GLY A 252 4.84 -3.44 22.25
N ARG A 253 4.63 -2.33 22.99
CA ARG A 253 4.34 -1.02 22.41
C ARG A 253 5.49 -0.59 21.50
N LEU A 254 5.15 0.14 20.45
CA LEU A 254 6.12 0.66 19.51
C LEU A 254 6.26 2.18 19.72
N ALA A 255 7.45 2.61 20.09
CA ALA A 255 7.80 4.02 20.08
C ALA A 255 8.33 4.42 18.71
N VAL A 256 7.78 5.50 18.17
CA VAL A 256 8.16 6.11 16.90
C VAL A 256 8.68 7.50 17.18
N PHE A 257 9.92 7.75 16.81
CA PHE A 257 10.57 9.05 16.90
C PHE A 257 10.84 9.56 15.48
N VAL A 258 10.40 10.78 15.20
CA VAL A 258 10.57 11.46 13.92
C VAL A 258 11.06 12.89 14.14
N LEU A 259 11.67 13.47 13.12
CA LEU A 259 12.19 14.83 13.11
C LEU A 259 11.54 15.57 11.92
N PRO A 260 10.27 16.00 12.01
CA PRO A 260 9.60 16.60 10.87
C PRO A 260 9.90 18.10 10.71
N HIS A 261 9.76 18.61 9.48
CA HIS A 261 9.76 20.06 9.25
C HIS A 261 8.42 20.67 9.69
N GLU A 262 7.31 20.02 9.34
CA GLU A 262 5.97 20.41 9.79
C GLU A 262 5.61 19.70 11.11
N LYS A 263 5.52 20.45 12.21
CA LYS A 263 5.33 19.92 13.57
C LYS A 263 3.86 19.79 14.01
N ASP A 264 2.97 19.52 13.06
CA ASP A 264 1.54 19.35 13.34
C ASP A 264 1.27 17.95 13.91
N GLN A 265 0.95 17.90 15.21
CA GLN A 265 0.67 16.67 15.94
C GLN A 265 -0.55 15.92 15.39
N GLN A 266 -1.61 16.63 15.01
CA GLN A 266 -2.83 15.99 14.52
C GLN A 266 -2.62 15.40 13.13
N LYS A 267 -1.90 16.11 12.25
CA LYS A 267 -1.50 15.56 10.95
C LYS A 267 -0.61 14.34 11.11
N ALA A 268 0.38 14.38 11.99
CA ALA A 268 1.25 13.24 12.24
C ALA A 268 0.48 12.00 12.73
N LEU A 269 -0.45 12.17 13.67
CA LEU A 269 -1.34 11.08 14.13
C LEU A 269 -2.17 10.52 12.98
N GLY A 270 -2.76 11.38 12.15
CA GLY A 270 -3.53 10.98 10.97
C GLY A 270 -2.71 10.20 9.95
N ILE A 271 -1.47 10.64 9.68
CA ILE A 271 -0.55 9.96 8.76
C ILE A 271 -0.15 8.60 9.31
N ILE A 272 0.28 8.52 10.58
CA ILE A 272 0.65 7.25 11.25
C ILE A 272 -0.54 6.29 11.21
N ALA A 273 -1.74 6.77 11.54
CA ALA A 273 -2.95 5.96 11.53
C ALA A 273 -3.26 5.40 10.13
N ALA A 274 -3.04 6.20 9.08
CA ALA A 274 -3.34 5.82 7.71
C ALA A 274 -2.34 4.82 7.12
N VAL A 275 -1.13 4.67 7.68
CA VAL A 275 -0.07 3.78 7.15
C VAL A 275 -0.65 2.38 6.92
N PRO A 276 -0.44 1.76 5.75
CA PRO A 276 -0.99 0.46 5.45
C PRO A 276 -0.33 -0.61 6.32
N THR A 277 -1.12 -1.59 6.74
CA THR A 277 -0.59 -2.81 7.36
C THR A 277 -0.03 -3.69 6.25
N LEU A 278 1.27 -3.93 6.26
CA LEU A 278 1.94 -4.68 5.20
C LEU A 278 1.55 -6.16 5.26
N GLU A 279 1.09 -6.72 4.14
CA GLU A 279 0.57 -8.10 4.07
C GLU A 279 1.59 -9.15 4.55
N ASN A 280 2.87 -8.93 4.27
CA ASN A 280 3.98 -9.76 4.71
C ASN A 280 4.36 -9.57 6.21
N ALA A 281 3.91 -8.47 6.83
CA ALA A 281 4.02 -8.23 8.26
C ALA A 281 2.82 -8.76 9.06
N ILE A 282 1.70 -9.07 8.40
CA ILE A 282 0.54 -9.67 9.04
C ILE A 282 0.91 -11.09 9.53
N ARG A 283 0.74 -11.30 10.83
CA ARG A 283 0.86 -12.61 11.48
C ARG A 283 -0.40 -12.85 12.29
N MET A 284 -1.02 -14.02 12.11
CA MET A 284 -2.24 -14.42 12.82
C MET A 284 -1.98 -15.66 13.70
N PRO A 285 -1.11 -15.60 14.72
CA PRO A 285 -0.86 -16.73 15.62
C PRO A 285 -2.13 -17.22 16.31
N SER A 286 -3.10 -16.34 16.60
CA SER A 286 -4.37 -16.71 17.25
C SER A 286 -5.24 -17.68 16.43
N LYS A 287 -4.97 -17.82 15.12
CA LYS A 287 -5.65 -18.83 14.27
C LYS A 287 -5.06 -20.23 14.42
N LYS A 288 -3.80 -20.37 14.85
CA LYS A 288 -3.15 -21.69 15.04
C LYS A 288 -3.47 -22.36 16.37
N LEU A 289 -4.01 -21.64 17.35
CA LEU A 289 -4.33 -22.17 18.68
C LEU A 289 -5.75 -22.76 18.78
N LYS A 290 -6.40 -23.06 17.64
CA LYS A 290 -7.76 -23.62 17.59
C LYS A 290 -7.80 -25.09 17.09
N GLU A 291 -6.67 -25.77 17.05
CA GLU A 291 -6.59 -27.22 16.81
C GLU A 291 -6.26 -27.97 18.10
#